data_AF-A0A5E7ZXW5-F1
#
_entry.id   AF-A0A5E7ZXW5-F1
#
_cell.length_a   1.000
_cell.length_b   1.000
_cell.length_c   1.000
_cell.angle_alpha   90.00
_cell.angle_beta   90.00
_cell.angle_gamma   90.00
#
_symmetry.space_group_name_H-M   'P 1'
#
loop_
_entity.id
_entity.type
_entity.pdbx_description
1 polymer ?
#
loop_
_entity_poly.entity_id
_entity_poly.type
_entity_poly.pdbx_seq_one_letter_code
_entity_poly.pdbx_strand_id
1 'polypeptide(L)'
;MIKYLVVVLAGVLLITSCSEGTSQEGLKIAGKVKFPQETGIIQLEMLGLEGIDPIDTLTLAADSTFETYVQIAEPSFLRINFYGKQVVPLVLDKSDVYIEAEAYSPQAPFTVTGSKDTEYFEAAGKLNAKFQSDVQMINNDYSQAMMSGDIETANKIREQYIDIEASFSKNMKKLIWSMDNSVSAIFALNYMDAEAQFPFFDSLATRFQNGLPDSRFTKELVTRVDNMRALAVGAMAPEINLPNPDGESIALSSLRGKYVLVDFWAAWCKPCRQENPNVVASYNRYKDKGFEILGVSLDRTKDAWLKAIEDDGLTWKHVSDLKYFNSEAAATYQINAIPATYLIGPDGKIVAKNLRGESLERKLEEIFG
;
A
#
# COMPACT_ATOMS: atom_id res chain seq x y z
N MET A 1 36.40 40.45 46.98
CA MET A 1 35.00 40.79 47.33
C MET A 1 34.60 42.00 46.52
N ILE A 2 33.59 41.88 45.66
CA ILE A 2 32.60 42.87 45.23
C ILE A 2 31.84 42.20 44.07
N LYS A 3 30.56 41.93 44.30
CA LYS A 3 29.59 41.45 43.31
C LYS A 3 29.15 42.64 42.47
N TYR A 4 29.19 42.56 41.15
CA TYR A 4 28.49 43.50 40.27
C TYR A 4 27.27 42.81 39.65
N LEU A 5 26.12 43.31 40.08
CA LEU A 5 24.78 43.07 39.56
C LEU A 5 24.66 43.82 38.23
N VAL A 6 24.48 43.12 37.11
CA VAL A 6 24.16 43.75 35.81
C VAL A 6 22.67 43.57 35.56
N VAL A 7 21.95 44.68 35.67
CA VAL A 7 20.56 44.85 35.23
C VAL A 7 20.60 45.06 33.72
N VAL A 8 20.05 44.13 32.94
CA VAL A 8 19.85 44.32 31.50
C VAL A 8 18.41 44.77 31.28
N LEU A 9 18.24 46.03 30.86
CA LEU A 9 16.97 46.59 30.41
C LEU A 9 16.51 45.88 29.14
N ALA A 10 15.30 45.32 29.18
CA ALA A 10 14.60 44.84 27.99
C ALA A 10 14.07 46.03 27.18
N GLY A 11 14.78 46.39 26.10
CA GLY A 11 14.28 47.30 25.07
C GLY A 11 13.27 46.58 24.18
N VAL A 12 12.01 47.00 24.22
CA VAL A 12 10.95 46.56 23.30
C VAL A 12 11.22 47.18 21.93
N LEU A 13 11.75 46.38 21.00
CA LEU A 13 11.78 46.72 19.57
C LEU A 13 10.39 46.44 18.99
N LEU A 14 9.66 47.51 18.69
CA LEU A 14 8.47 47.49 17.85
C LEU A 14 8.91 47.18 16.41
N ILE A 15 8.74 45.93 15.99
CA ILE A 15 8.89 45.54 14.59
C ILE A 15 7.58 45.91 13.90
N THR A 16 7.60 47.02 13.16
CA THR A 16 6.55 47.37 12.22
C THR A 16 6.59 46.38 11.06
N SER A 17 5.61 45.49 11.02
CA SER A 17 5.34 44.63 9.86
C SER A 17 4.85 45.52 8.71
N CYS A 18 5.72 45.76 7.74
CA CYS A 18 5.33 46.22 6.42
C CYS A 18 4.85 45.00 5.63
N SER A 19 3.58 45.04 5.21
CA SER A 19 3.03 44.10 4.24
C SER A 19 3.68 44.35 2.87
N GLU A 20 4.84 43.73 2.63
CA GLU A 20 5.37 43.57 1.28
C GLU A 20 4.53 42.53 0.55
N GLY A 21 4.00 42.93 -0.60
CA GLY A 21 3.09 42.11 -1.40
C GLY A 21 3.73 40.77 -1.76
N THR A 22 2.98 39.70 -1.52
CA THR A 22 3.25 38.38 -2.08
C THR A 22 3.36 38.51 -3.59
N SER A 23 4.54 38.19 -4.14
CA SER A 23 4.74 38.08 -5.58
C SER A 23 3.74 37.07 -6.16
N GLN A 24 2.94 37.48 -7.15
CA GLN A 24 1.98 36.66 -7.89
C GLN A 24 2.69 35.66 -8.82
N GLU A 25 3.63 34.88 -8.29
CA GLU A 25 4.38 33.87 -9.04
C GLU A 25 3.96 32.46 -8.61
N GLY A 26 3.49 31.66 -9.57
CA GLY A 26 3.03 30.28 -9.34
C GLY A 26 1.59 30.04 -9.81
N LEU A 27 1.07 28.86 -9.50
CA LEU A 27 -0.33 28.51 -9.76
C LEU A 27 -1.23 29.16 -8.72
N LYS A 28 -2.31 29.77 -9.17
CA LYS A 28 -3.29 30.39 -8.29
C LYS A 28 -4.20 29.32 -7.68
N ILE A 29 -4.34 29.35 -6.37
CA ILE A 29 -5.39 28.65 -5.64
C ILE A 29 -6.30 29.70 -5.03
N ALA A 30 -7.56 29.73 -5.43
CA ALA A 30 -8.53 30.66 -4.89
C ALA A 30 -9.82 29.95 -4.52
N GLY A 31 -10.68 30.61 -3.76
CA GLY A 31 -11.94 30.01 -3.40
C GLY A 31 -12.82 30.85 -2.51
N LYS A 32 -13.95 30.25 -2.13
CA LYS A 32 -14.95 30.82 -1.25
C LYS A 32 -15.34 29.81 -0.17
N VAL A 33 -15.41 30.31 1.07
CA VAL A 33 -15.92 29.58 2.23
C VAL A 33 -17.35 30.00 2.51
N LYS A 34 -18.32 29.07 2.42
CA LYS A 34 -19.74 29.43 2.61
C LYS A 34 -20.14 29.60 4.07
N PHE A 35 -19.53 28.84 4.98
CA PHE A 35 -19.76 28.97 6.42
C PHE A 35 -18.45 29.26 7.18
N PRO A 36 -17.91 30.49 7.09
CA PRO A 36 -16.69 30.87 7.77
C PRO A 36 -16.85 30.72 9.29
N GLN A 37 -15.78 30.32 9.97
CA GLN A 37 -15.76 30.14 11.42
C GLN A 37 -15.08 31.33 12.09
N GLU A 38 -15.57 31.74 13.27
CA GLU A 38 -14.97 32.83 14.06
C GLU A 38 -13.58 32.48 14.60
N THR A 39 -13.29 31.18 14.77
CA THR A 39 -12.03 30.65 15.29
C THR A 39 -11.54 29.48 14.44
N GLY A 40 -10.22 29.27 14.45
CA GLY A 40 -9.54 28.25 13.65
C GLY A 40 -8.78 28.87 12.46
N ILE A 41 -7.92 28.06 11.85
CA ILE A 41 -7.10 28.47 10.71
C ILE A 41 -7.52 27.72 9.45
N ILE A 42 -7.31 28.34 8.29
CA ILE A 42 -7.35 27.64 7.01
C ILE A 42 -5.91 27.36 6.61
N GLN A 43 -5.57 26.08 6.42
CA GLN A 43 -4.20 25.67 6.16
C GLN A 43 -4.08 25.01 4.80
N LEU A 44 -3.20 25.54 3.95
CA LEU A 44 -2.75 24.86 2.75
C LEU A 44 -1.62 23.90 3.12
N GLU A 45 -1.75 22.65 2.73
CA GLU A 45 -0.84 21.58 3.14
C GLU A 45 -0.42 20.74 1.93
N MET A 46 0.85 20.34 1.87
CA MET A 46 1.37 19.36 0.93
C MET A 46 1.20 17.96 1.50
N LEU A 47 0.78 17.02 0.66
CA LEU A 47 0.84 15.59 0.97
C LEU A 47 2.22 15.09 0.50
N GLY A 48 3.17 15.08 1.43
CA GLY A 48 4.51 14.52 1.25
C GLY A 48 4.53 13.00 1.43
N LEU A 49 5.70 12.39 1.18
CA LEU A 49 5.90 10.94 1.33
C LEU A 49 5.92 10.51 2.81
N GLU A 50 6.44 11.37 3.69
CA GLU A 50 6.58 11.09 5.14
C GLU A 50 5.44 11.64 5.99
N GLY A 51 4.49 12.38 5.38
CA GLY A 51 3.41 13.00 6.12
C GLY A 51 2.81 14.21 5.42
N ILE A 52 2.23 15.09 6.23
CA ILE A 52 1.59 16.31 5.77
C ILE A 52 2.45 17.49 6.18
N ASP A 53 2.87 18.28 5.22
CA ASP A 53 3.71 19.46 5.43
C ASP A 53 2.88 20.73 5.23
N PRO A 54 2.77 21.63 6.22
CA PRO A 54 2.07 22.89 6.05
C PRO A 54 2.84 23.79 5.07
N ILE A 55 2.13 24.33 4.08
CA ILE A 55 2.67 25.26 3.08
C ILE A 55 2.38 26.70 3.50
N ASP A 56 1.12 27.01 3.78
CA ASP A 56 0.64 28.37 4.03
C ASP A 56 -0.57 28.38 4.96
N THR A 57 -0.78 29.50 5.66
CA THR A 57 -1.98 29.76 6.45
C THR A 57 -2.80 30.86 5.78
N LEU A 58 -3.96 30.49 5.26
CA LEU A 58 -4.79 31.35 4.43
C LEU A 58 -5.67 32.25 5.30
N THR A 59 -5.78 33.52 4.89
CA THR A 59 -6.70 34.50 5.50
C THR A 59 -7.91 34.71 4.59
N LEU A 60 -9.10 34.79 5.18
CA LEU A 60 -10.31 35.16 4.43
C LEU A 60 -10.47 36.66 4.31
N ALA A 61 -10.84 37.11 3.11
CA ALA A 61 -11.34 38.45 2.87
C ALA A 61 -12.76 38.64 3.47
N ALA A 62 -13.21 39.89 3.52
CA ALA A 62 -14.51 40.25 4.11
C ALA A 62 -15.72 39.58 3.40
N ASP A 63 -15.57 39.20 2.14
CA ASP A 63 -16.57 38.48 1.35
C ASP A 63 -16.43 36.94 1.43
N SER A 64 -15.63 36.45 2.39
CA SER A 64 -15.34 35.04 2.63
C SER A 64 -14.59 34.35 1.49
N THR A 65 -13.86 35.11 0.68
CA THR A 65 -12.94 34.56 -0.33
C THR A 65 -11.51 34.44 0.19
N PHE A 66 -10.71 33.58 -0.44
CA PHE A 66 -9.26 33.50 -0.24
C PHE A 66 -8.56 33.37 -1.59
N GLU A 67 -7.29 33.77 -1.62
CA GLU A 67 -6.37 33.43 -2.70
C GLU A 67 -4.96 33.24 -2.16
N THR A 68 -4.21 32.36 -2.81
CA THR A 68 -2.77 32.15 -2.59
C THR A 68 -2.14 31.67 -3.90
N TYR A 69 -0.81 31.70 -3.96
CA TYR A 69 -0.04 31.23 -5.11
C TYR A 69 0.97 30.19 -4.63
N VAL A 70 1.04 29.07 -5.34
CA VAL A 70 1.97 27.99 -5.02
C VAL A 70 2.88 27.69 -6.21
N GLN A 71 4.17 27.55 -5.92
CA GLN A 71 5.13 27.03 -6.89
C GLN A 71 5.28 25.53 -6.69
N ILE A 72 5.05 24.76 -7.76
CA ILE A 72 5.26 23.32 -7.77
C ILE A 72 6.25 22.96 -8.89
N ALA A 73 7.20 22.10 -8.60
CA ALA A 73 8.20 21.64 -9.56
C ALA A 73 7.68 20.49 -10.46
N GLU A 74 6.69 19.75 -9.97
CA GLU A 74 6.03 18.65 -10.65
C GLU A 74 4.58 18.51 -10.13
N PRO A 75 3.70 17.74 -10.81
CA PRO A 75 2.34 17.51 -10.34
C PRO A 75 2.34 17.08 -8.87
N SER A 76 1.51 17.69 -8.04
CA SER A 76 1.60 17.52 -6.58
C SER A 76 0.24 17.35 -5.92
N PHE A 77 0.20 16.46 -4.92
CA PHE A 77 -0.96 16.28 -4.06
C PHE A 77 -0.90 17.29 -2.92
N LEU A 78 -1.92 18.14 -2.83
CA LEU A 78 -2.11 19.13 -1.78
C LEU A 78 -3.47 18.90 -1.13
N ARG A 79 -3.74 19.63 -0.05
CA ARG A 79 -5.07 19.74 0.51
C ARG A 79 -5.23 21.09 1.20
N ILE A 80 -6.48 21.55 1.33
CA ILE A 80 -6.81 22.66 2.21
C ILE A 80 -7.61 22.14 3.39
N ASN A 81 -7.09 22.38 4.58
CA ASN A 81 -7.76 22.08 5.84
C ASN A 81 -8.47 23.34 6.35
N PHE A 82 -9.78 23.36 6.25
CA PHE A 82 -10.62 24.43 6.76
C PHE A 82 -10.96 24.18 8.22
N TYR A 83 -10.31 24.93 9.12
CA TYR A 83 -10.60 24.98 10.55
C TYR A 83 -10.45 23.65 11.31
N GLY A 84 -9.75 22.66 10.75
CA GLY A 84 -9.72 21.29 11.29
C GLY A 84 -11.04 20.53 11.08
N LYS A 85 -11.98 21.08 10.31
CA LYS A 85 -13.35 20.53 10.14
C LYS A 85 -13.58 19.92 8.78
N GLN A 86 -13.09 20.53 7.70
CA GLN A 86 -13.24 20.00 6.34
C GLN A 86 -11.87 19.99 5.65
N VAL A 87 -11.56 18.89 4.98
CA VAL A 87 -10.35 18.77 4.17
C VAL A 87 -10.75 18.61 2.71
N VAL A 88 -10.26 19.52 1.87
CA VAL A 88 -10.47 19.49 0.42
C VAL A 88 -9.17 19.04 -0.26
N PRO A 89 -9.14 17.84 -0.88
CA PRO A 89 -7.96 17.37 -1.60
C PRO A 89 -7.78 18.13 -2.90
N LEU A 90 -6.53 18.35 -3.30
CA LEU A 90 -6.16 19.02 -4.52
C LEU A 90 -5.03 18.24 -5.21
N VAL A 91 -5.10 18.12 -6.52
CA VAL A 91 -3.98 17.70 -7.35
C VAL A 91 -3.68 18.84 -8.31
N LEU A 92 -2.48 19.40 -8.21
CA LEU A 92 -2.05 20.55 -9.01
C LEU A 92 -0.98 20.11 -10.00
N ASP A 93 -1.05 20.60 -11.24
CA ASP A 93 -0.02 20.42 -12.28
C ASP A 93 0.29 21.75 -12.97
N LYS A 94 -0.63 22.26 -13.81
CA LYS A 94 -0.38 23.43 -14.68
C LYS A 94 -1.51 24.45 -14.72
N SER A 95 -2.59 24.21 -13.97
CA SER A 95 -3.78 25.04 -14.02
C SER A 95 -4.08 25.64 -12.66
N ASP A 96 -4.56 26.88 -12.69
CA ASP A 96 -5.17 27.53 -11.54
C ASP A 96 -6.40 26.73 -11.07
N VAL A 97 -6.69 26.83 -9.78
CA VAL A 97 -7.78 26.09 -9.15
C VAL A 97 -8.68 27.02 -8.35
N TYR A 98 -9.98 26.78 -8.48
CA TYR A 98 -11.01 27.45 -7.70
C TYR A 98 -11.79 26.46 -6.84
N ILE A 99 -12.01 26.81 -5.58
CA ILE A 99 -12.59 25.94 -4.55
C ILE A 99 -13.82 26.60 -3.93
N GLU A 100 -14.94 25.88 -3.86
CA GLU A 100 -16.04 26.25 -2.97
C GLU A 100 -16.16 25.21 -1.86
N ALA A 101 -15.98 25.64 -0.61
CA ALA A 101 -16.02 24.77 0.55
C ALA A 101 -17.10 25.23 1.54
N GLU A 102 -17.81 24.28 2.12
CA GLU A 102 -18.83 24.54 3.13
C GLU A 102 -18.21 24.70 4.54
N ALA A 103 -17.06 24.09 4.81
CA ALA A 103 -16.17 24.25 5.97
C ALA A 103 -16.75 23.95 7.37
N TYR A 104 -17.94 23.36 7.49
CA TYR A 104 -18.56 23.06 8.79
C TYR A 104 -18.43 21.61 9.26
N SER A 105 -18.16 20.65 8.37
CA SER A 105 -17.96 19.23 8.74
C SER A 105 -17.11 18.47 7.72
N PRO A 106 -16.56 17.29 8.08
CA PRO A 106 -15.71 16.52 7.17
C PRO A 106 -16.47 15.98 5.95
N GLN A 107 -17.78 15.78 6.09
CA GLN A 107 -18.67 15.26 5.02
C GLN A 107 -19.38 16.38 4.27
N ALA A 108 -19.11 17.65 4.61
CA ALA A 108 -19.75 18.76 3.94
C ALA A 108 -19.35 18.77 2.44
N PRO A 109 -20.28 19.15 1.54
CA PRO A 109 -19.96 19.29 0.13
C PRO A 109 -18.81 20.27 -0.13
N PHE A 110 -18.12 20.07 -1.24
CA PHE A 110 -17.22 21.06 -1.82
C PHE A 110 -17.22 20.90 -3.34
N THR A 111 -16.69 21.89 -4.04
CA THR A 111 -16.37 21.78 -5.47
C THR A 111 -14.97 22.28 -5.70
N VAL A 112 -14.26 21.60 -6.60
CA VAL A 112 -12.97 22.05 -7.13
C VAL A 112 -13.13 22.16 -8.64
N THR A 113 -12.74 23.30 -9.20
CA THR A 113 -12.74 23.52 -10.65
C THR A 113 -11.37 24.02 -11.10
N GLY A 114 -11.05 23.83 -12.37
CA GLY A 114 -9.75 24.22 -12.96
C GLY A 114 -8.69 23.11 -12.93
N SER A 115 -8.81 22.11 -12.05
CA SER A 115 -7.94 20.93 -12.04
C SER A 115 -8.67 19.64 -12.43
N LYS A 116 -8.36 19.17 -13.64
CA LYS A 116 -8.80 17.86 -14.12
C LYS A 116 -8.20 16.72 -13.29
N ASP A 117 -6.99 16.91 -12.76
CA ASP A 117 -6.33 15.91 -11.91
C ASP A 117 -7.06 15.75 -10.58
N THR A 118 -7.58 16.84 -10.00
CA THR A 118 -8.43 16.76 -8.81
C THR A 118 -9.75 16.06 -9.13
N GLU A 119 -10.39 16.38 -10.27
CA GLU A 119 -11.62 15.68 -10.70
C GLU A 119 -11.38 14.17 -10.83
N TYR A 120 -10.25 13.76 -11.41
CA TYR A 120 -9.83 12.37 -11.52
C TYR A 120 -9.62 11.72 -10.15
N PHE A 121 -8.90 12.40 -9.25
CA PHE A 121 -8.66 11.95 -7.89
C PHE A 121 -9.98 11.72 -7.14
N GLU A 122 -10.90 12.68 -7.19
CA GLU A 122 -12.22 12.55 -6.58
C GLU A 122 -13.06 11.42 -7.20
N ALA A 123 -13.00 11.25 -8.53
CA ALA A 123 -13.71 10.17 -9.20
C ALA A 123 -13.21 8.79 -8.75
N ALA A 124 -11.89 8.60 -8.61
CA ALA A 124 -11.31 7.37 -8.10
C ALA A 124 -11.71 7.15 -6.63
N GLY A 125 -11.65 8.20 -5.80
CA GLY A 125 -12.09 8.17 -4.41
C GLY A 125 -13.56 7.78 -4.25
N LYS A 126 -14.45 8.34 -5.08
CA LYS A 126 -15.89 7.98 -5.10
C LYS A 126 -16.12 6.53 -5.50
N LEU A 127 -15.39 6.03 -6.49
CA LEU A 127 -15.49 4.63 -6.91
C LEU A 127 -15.03 3.68 -5.81
N ASN A 128 -13.93 4.00 -5.14
CA ASN A 128 -13.47 3.24 -3.97
C ASN A 128 -14.46 3.33 -2.80
N ALA A 129 -14.97 4.52 -2.46
CA ALA A 129 -15.94 4.68 -1.39
C ALA A 129 -17.21 3.84 -1.62
N LYS A 130 -17.69 3.78 -2.87
CA LYS A 130 -18.79 2.88 -3.23
C LYS A 130 -18.41 1.41 -3.03
N PHE A 131 -17.25 0.98 -3.51
CA PHE A 131 -16.77 -0.40 -3.32
C PHE A 131 -16.68 -0.77 -1.83
N GLN A 132 -16.11 0.10 -1.00
CA GLN A 132 -16.03 -0.12 0.45
C GLN A 132 -17.42 -0.23 1.09
N SER A 133 -18.37 0.62 0.68
CA SER A 133 -19.75 0.55 1.15
C SER A 133 -20.42 -0.76 0.75
N ASP A 134 -20.24 -1.22 -0.50
CA ASP A 134 -20.80 -2.48 -0.99
C ASP A 134 -20.21 -3.68 -0.21
N VAL A 135 -18.88 -3.69 0.00
CA VAL A 135 -18.18 -4.71 0.79
C VAL A 135 -18.60 -4.71 2.26
N GLN A 136 -18.77 -3.53 2.87
CA GLN A 136 -19.21 -3.43 4.26
C GLN A 136 -20.60 -4.04 4.48
N MET A 137 -21.53 -3.85 3.54
CA MET A 137 -22.87 -4.44 3.63
C MET A 137 -22.79 -5.97 3.67
N ILE A 138 -22.07 -6.57 2.73
CA ILE A 138 -21.98 -8.04 2.63
C ILE A 138 -21.12 -8.67 3.74
N ASN A 139 -20.13 -7.96 4.29
CA ASN A 139 -19.32 -8.49 5.40
C ASN A 139 -20.13 -8.67 6.68
N ASN A 140 -21.10 -7.80 6.93
CA ASN A 140 -22.01 -7.94 8.07
C ASN A 140 -22.87 -9.20 7.92
N ASP A 141 -23.41 -9.42 6.72
CA ASP A 141 -24.23 -10.58 6.40
C ASP A 141 -23.42 -11.88 6.44
N TYR A 142 -22.18 -11.86 5.92
CA TYR A 142 -21.26 -13.00 5.95
C TYR A 142 -20.95 -13.40 7.39
N SER A 143 -20.66 -12.41 8.26
CA SER A 143 -20.36 -12.65 9.66
C SER A 143 -21.56 -13.30 10.38
N GLN A 144 -22.77 -12.84 10.10
CA GLN A 144 -23.99 -13.43 10.66
C GLN A 144 -24.24 -14.86 10.17
N ALA A 145 -24.07 -15.12 8.86
CA ALA A 145 -24.22 -16.45 8.28
C ALA A 145 -23.20 -17.45 8.87
N MET A 146 -21.94 -17.02 9.04
CA MET A 146 -20.91 -17.85 9.68
C MET A 146 -21.22 -18.12 11.16
N MET A 147 -21.80 -17.16 11.89
CA MET A 147 -22.21 -17.35 13.29
C MET A 147 -23.42 -18.29 13.45
N SER A 148 -24.36 -18.29 12.50
CA SER A 148 -25.53 -19.18 12.51
C SER A 148 -25.24 -20.57 11.94
N GLY A 149 -24.05 -20.80 11.38
CA GLY A 149 -23.69 -22.04 10.69
C GLY A 149 -24.33 -22.19 9.30
N ASP A 150 -24.83 -21.10 8.73
CA ASP A 150 -25.45 -21.08 7.40
C ASP A 150 -24.39 -20.97 6.29
N ILE A 151 -23.80 -22.13 5.96
CA ILE A 151 -22.74 -22.24 4.96
C ILE A 151 -23.23 -21.91 3.54
N GLU A 152 -24.51 -22.18 3.21
CA GLU A 152 -25.06 -21.89 1.89
C GLU A 152 -25.13 -20.37 1.65
N THR A 153 -25.63 -19.64 2.63
CA THR A 153 -25.66 -18.17 2.59
C THR A 153 -24.24 -17.59 2.56
N ALA A 154 -23.33 -18.11 3.38
CA ALA A 154 -21.93 -17.68 3.37
C ALA A 154 -21.25 -17.87 2.00
N ASN A 155 -21.53 -18.97 1.30
CA ASN A 155 -21.02 -19.20 -0.06
C ASN A 155 -21.62 -18.24 -1.09
N LYS A 156 -22.93 -17.98 -1.04
CA LYS A 156 -23.58 -16.99 -1.93
C LYS A 156 -23.00 -15.59 -1.73
N ILE A 157 -22.73 -15.20 -0.48
CA ILE A 157 -22.10 -13.91 -0.18
C ILE A 157 -20.67 -13.85 -0.73
N ARG A 158 -19.92 -14.96 -0.68
CA ARG A 158 -18.59 -15.04 -1.30
C ARG A 158 -18.66 -14.83 -2.82
N GLU A 159 -19.65 -15.40 -3.51
CA GLU A 159 -19.87 -15.15 -4.94
C GLU A 159 -20.20 -13.68 -5.22
N GLN A 160 -21.06 -13.07 -4.41
CA GLN A 160 -21.38 -11.64 -4.52
C GLN A 160 -20.14 -10.75 -4.33
N TYR A 161 -19.27 -11.08 -3.38
CA TYR A 161 -18.00 -10.37 -3.18
C TYR A 161 -17.14 -10.39 -4.45
N ILE A 162 -17.00 -11.55 -5.08
CA ILE A 162 -16.22 -11.72 -6.32
C ILE A 162 -16.78 -10.83 -7.44
N ASP A 163 -18.11 -10.77 -7.60
CA ASP A 163 -18.75 -9.92 -8.61
C ASP A 163 -18.54 -8.42 -8.34
N ILE A 164 -18.64 -8.00 -7.07
CA ILE A 164 -18.39 -6.61 -6.63
C ILE A 164 -16.94 -6.23 -6.93
N GLU A 165 -15.98 -7.08 -6.56
CA GLU A 165 -14.55 -6.88 -6.80
C GLU A 165 -14.24 -6.80 -8.30
N ALA A 166 -14.79 -7.72 -9.11
CA ALA A 166 -14.59 -7.74 -10.55
C ALA A 166 -15.14 -6.47 -11.22
N SER A 167 -16.33 -6.02 -10.80
CA SER A 167 -16.95 -4.78 -11.29
C SER A 167 -16.11 -3.55 -10.90
N PHE A 168 -15.69 -3.47 -9.63
CA PHE A 168 -14.81 -2.41 -9.15
C PHE A 168 -13.50 -2.35 -9.94
N SER A 169 -12.78 -3.48 -10.05
CA SER A 169 -11.51 -3.58 -10.78
C SER A 169 -11.67 -3.14 -12.24
N LYS A 170 -12.71 -3.61 -12.92
CA LYS A 170 -13.01 -3.20 -14.31
C LYS A 170 -13.25 -1.70 -14.44
N ASN A 171 -14.08 -1.12 -13.58
CA ASN A 171 -14.41 0.30 -13.63
C ASN A 171 -13.21 1.18 -13.25
N MET A 172 -12.43 0.76 -12.25
CA MET A 172 -11.24 1.47 -11.80
C MET A 172 -10.18 1.49 -12.90
N LYS A 173 -9.90 0.34 -13.55
CA LYS A 173 -8.98 0.27 -14.71
C LYS A 173 -9.41 1.19 -15.85
N LYS A 174 -10.70 1.18 -16.19
CA LYS A 174 -11.25 2.05 -17.24
C LYS A 174 -11.03 3.53 -16.91
N LEU A 175 -11.31 3.90 -15.66
CA LEU A 175 -11.11 5.25 -15.15
C LEU A 175 -9.63 5.64 -15.20
N ILE A 176 -8.73 4.84 -14.61
CA ILE A 176 -7.28 5.06 -14.63
C ILE A 176 -6.75 5.24 -16.05
N TRP A 177 -7.17 4.38 -16.99
CA TRP A 177 -6.70 4.46 -18.37
C TRP A 177 -7.09 5.78 -19.06
N SER A 178 -8.23 6.37 -18.67
CA SER A 178 -8.74 7.65 -19.20
C SER A 178 -8.09 8.90 -18.59
N MET A 179 -7.24 8.74 -17.57
CA MET A 179 -6.54 9.84 -16.89
C MET A 179 -5.23 10.25 -17.60
N ASP A 180 -4.91 9.59 -18.70
CA ASP A 180 -3.64 9.73 -19.39
C ASP A 180 -2.39 9.56 -18.52
N ASN A 181 -1.53 10.58 -18.45
CA ASN A 181 -0.35 10.61 -17.59
C ASN A 181 -0.58 11.45 -16.31
N SER A 182 -1.84 11.69 -15.92
CA SER A 182 -2.17 12.32 -14.65
C SER A 182 -1.63 11.51 -13.47
N VAL A 183 -0.96 12.16 -12.51
CA VAL A 183 -0.49 11.48 -11.29
C VAL A 183 -1.65 10.92 -10.44
N SER A 184 -2.88 11.39 -10.63
CA SER A 184 -4.08 10.79 -10.03
C SER A 184 -4.31 9.34 -10.45
N ALA A 185 -3.83 8.95 -11.64
CA ALA A 185 -3.85 7.55 -12.10
C ALA A 185 -2.98 6.64 -11.23
N ILE A 186 -1.80 7.15 -10.81
CA ILE A 186 -0.89 6.42 -9.91
C ILE A 186 -1.54 6.31 -8.53
N PHE A 187 -2.12 7.38 -8.01
CA PHE A 187 -2.81 7.35 -6.72
C PHE A 187 -3.96 6.33 -6.71
N ALA A 188 -4.76 6.28 -7.78
CA ALA A 188 -5.87 5.35 -7.90
C ALA A 188 -5.45 3.86 -7.85
N LEU A 189 -4.19 3.54 -8.21
CA LEU A 189 -3.66 2.19 -8.03
C LEU A 189 -3.61 1.74 -6.57
N ASN A 190 -3.57 2.66 -5.60
CA ASN A 190 -3.58 2.31 -4.18
C ASN A 190 -4.90 1.67 -3.72
N TYR A 191 -5.96 1.80 -4.52
CA TYR A 191 -7.24 1.13 -4.27
C TYR A 191 -7.33 -0.26 -4.91
N MET A 192 -6.30 -0.70 -5.64
CA MET A 192 -6.32 -1.95 -6.37
C MET A 192 -5.34 -2.96 -5.76
N ASP A 193 -5.70 -4.24 -5.81
CA ASP A 193 -4.76 -5.32 -5.51
C ASP A 193 -3.68 -5.37 -6.59
N ALA A 194 -2.46 -5.02 -6.22
CA ALA A 194 -1.35 -4.96 -7.16
C ALA A 194 -0.94 -6.34 -7.68
N GLU A 195 -0.97 -7.37 -6.83
CA GLU A 195 -0.57 -8.72 -7.22
C GLU A 195 -1.58 -9.31 -8.20
N ALA A 196 -2.87 -9.25 -7.88
CA ALA A 196 -3.94 -9.75 -8.75
C ALA A 196 -4.02 -8.98 -10.08
N GLN A 197 -3.56 -7.72 -10.11
CA GLN A 197 -3.66 -6.84 -11.26
C GLN A 197 -2.30 -6.47 -11.86
N PHE A 198 -1.25 -7.26 -11.61
CA PHE A 198 0.12 -6.97 -12.03
C PHE A 198 0.27 -6.57 -13.52
N PRO A 199 -0.34 -7.27 -14.51
CA PRO A 199 -0.22 -6.87 -15.92
C PRO A 199 -0.72 -5.44 -16.20
N PHE A 200 -1.72 -4.98 -15.46
CA PHE A 200 -2.23 -3.61 -15.57
C PHE A 200 -1.27 -2.59 -14.95
N PHE A 201 -0.71 -2.91 -13.77
CA PHE A 201 0.33 -2.08 -13.14
C PHE A 201 1.56 -1.97 -14.04
N ASP A 202 2.02 -3.07 -14.65
CA ASP A 202 3.17 -3.11 -15.57
C ASP A 202 2.94 -2.27 -16.83
N SER A 203 1.75 -2.37 -17.42
CA SER A 203 1.36 -1.54 -18.56
C SER A 203 1.32 -0.05 -18.20
N LEU A 204 0.80 0.29 -17.01
CA LEU A 204 0.74 1.68 -16.56
C LEU A 204 2.14 2.23 -16.24
N ALA A 205 3.01 1.46 -15.59
CA ALA A 205 4.40 1.86 -15.34
C ALA A 205 5.14 2.16 -16.64
N THR A 206 4.96 1.32 -17.67
CA THR A 206 5.52 1.57 -19.01
C THR A 206 4.99 2.88 -19.61
N ARG A 207 3.68 3.14 -19.50
CA ARG A 207 3.07 4.39 -19.97
C ARG A 207 3.65 5.61 -19.25
N PHE A 208 3.81 5.56 -17.93
CA PHE A 208 4.36 6.66 -17.15
C PHE A 208 5.85 6.86 -17.41
N GLN A 209 6.62 5.79 -17.54
CA GLN A 209 8.04 5.87 -17.91
C GLN A 209 8.24 6.57 -19.25
N ASN A 210 7.31 6.38 -20.21
CA ASN A 210 7.37 7.05 -21.51
C ASN A 210 6.83 8.49 -21.48
N GLY A 211 5.82 8.79 -20.66
CA GLY A 211 5.15 10.09 -20.66
C GLY A 211 5.69 11.11 -19.64
N LEU A 212 6.14 10.64 -18.47
CA LEU A 212 6.64 11.46 -17.36
C LEU A 212 7.86 10.79 -16.69
N PRO A 213 8.96 10.51 -17.43
CA PRO A 213 10.10 9.72 -16.93
C PRO A 213 10.76 10.30 -15.67
N ASP A 214 10.79 11.63 -15.55
CA ASP A 214 11.53 12.30 -14.49
C ASP A 214 10.74 12.51 -13.19
N SER A 215 9.42 12.34 -13.23
CA SER A 215 8.56 12.52 -12.06
C SER A 215 8.87 11.51 -10.96
N ARG A 216 8.84 11.96 -9.70
CA ARG A 216 9.03 11.08 -8.54
C ARG A 216 7.99 9.95 -8.52
N PHE A 217 6.74 10.26 -8.88
CA PHE A 217 5.66 9.29 -8.88
C PHE A 217 5.88 8.18 -9.93
N THR A 218 6.41 8.55 -11.10
CA THR A 218 6.79 7.57 -12.12
C THR A 218 7.90 6.66 -11.62
N LYS A 219 8.97 7.24 -11.04
CA LYS A 219 10.10 6.46 -10.52
C LYS A 219 9.67 5.49 -9.41
N GLU A 220 8.80 5.92 -8.52
CA GLU A 220 8.21 5.08 -7.46
C GLU A 220 7.35 3.95 -8.05
N LEU A 221 6.47 4.27 -9.00
CA LEU A 221 5.63 3.26 -9.67
C LEU A 221 6.49 2.23 -10.40
N VAL A 222 7.49 2.67 -11.17
CA VAL A 222 8.40 1.78 -11.92
C VAL A 222 9.19 0.92 -10.94
N THR A 223 9.75 1.49 -9.87
CA THR A 223 10.45 0.72 -8.83
C THR A 223 9.54 -0.33 -8.20
N ARG A 224 8.30 0.03 -7.86
CA ARG A 224 7.30 -0.90 -7.31
C ARG A 224 7.03 -2.05 -8.28
N VAL A 225 6.79 -1.75 -9.55
CA VAL A 225 6.50 -2.74 -10.59
C VAL A 225 7.71 -3.61 -10.90
N ASP A 226 8.92 -3.05 -10.94
CA ASP A 226 10.15 -3.80 -11.17
C ASP A 226 10.38 -4.84 -10.07
N ASN A 227 10.14 -4.46 -8.81
CA ASN A 227 10.20 -5.40 -7.71
C ASN A 227 9.14 -6.50 -7.82
N MET A 228 7.91 -6.15 -8.22
CA MET A 228 6.87 -7.16 -8.49
C MET A 228 7.26 -8.10 -9.63
N ARG A 229 7.88 -7.56 -10.69
CA ARG A 229 8.36 -8.35 -11.84
C ARG A 229 9.45 -9.33 -11.43
N ALA A 230 10.34 -8.94 -10.53
CA ALA A 230 11.38 -9.81 -9.98
C ALA A 230 10.82 -11.02 -9.22
N LEU A 231 9.59 -10.91 -8.70
CA LEU A 231 8.89 -11.96 -7.94
C LEU A 231 7.68 -12.55 -8.70
N ALA A 232 7.54 -12.24 -9.99
CA ALA A 232 6.42 -12.71 -10.78
C ALA A 232 6.56 -14.20 -11.17
N VAL A 233 5.46 -14.85 -11.51
CA VAL A 233 5.49 -16.20 -12.09
C VAL A 233 6.30 -16.15 -13.39
N GLY A 234 7.28 -17.04 -13.51
CA GLY A 234 8.27 -17.11 -14.59
C GLY A 234 9.59 -16.39 -14.30
N ALA A 235 9.66 -15.52 -13.29
CA ALA A 235 10.90 -14.89 -12.88
C ALA A 235 11.83 -15.88 -12.15
N MET A 236 13.13 -15.60 -12.17
CA MET A 236 14.09 -16.34 -11.37
C MET A 236 13.89 -16.00 -9.90
N ALA A 237 13.73 -17.03 -9.06
CA ALA A 237 13.61 -16.84 -7.63
C ALA A 237 14.88 -16.15 -7.09
N PRO A 238 14.76 -15.07 -6.31
CA PRO A 238 15.90 -14.51 -5.61
C PRO A 238 16.59 -15.56 -4.72
N GLU A 239 17.87 -15.40 -4.46
CA GLU A 239 18.56 -16.34 -3.57
C GLU A 239 18.05 -16.17 -2.12
N ILE A 240 17.96 -17.29 -1.40
CA ILE A 240 17.83 -17.30 0.05
C ILE A 240 19.01 -18.09 0.58
N ASN A 241 19.85 -17.47 1.41
CA ASN A 241 20.96 -18.17 2.04
C ASN A 241 21.01 -17.82 3.52
N LEU A 242 20.27 -18.59 4.31
CA LEU A 242 20.05 -18.31 5.74
C LEU A 242 20.46 -19.50 6.61
N PRO A 243 20.79 -19.28 7.90
CA PRO A 243 21.14 -20.35 8.83
C PRO A 243 19.98 -21.32 9.08
N ASN A 244 20.29 -22.61 9.14
CA ASN A 244 19.40 -23.68 9.57
C ASN A 244 19.38 -23.81 11.11
N PRO A 245 18.61 -24.77 11.70
CA PRO A 245 18.65 -25.07 13.13
C PRO A 245 20.03 -25.32 13.72
N ASP A 246 20.97 -25.86 12.96
CA ASP A 246 22.34 -26.16 13.41
C ASP A 246 23.30 -24.97 13.23
N GLY A 247 22.83 -23.88 12.60
CA GLY A 247 23.61 -22.68 12.30
C GLY A 247 24.34 -22.72 10.95
N GLU A 248 24.19 -23.79 10.18
CA GLU A 248 24.75 -23.92 8.84
C GLU A 248 23.87 -23.19 7.82
N SER A 249 24.47 -22.47 6.89
CA SER A 249 23.71 -21.78 5.84
C SER A 249 23.17 -22.76 4.80
N ILE A 250 21.87 -22.68 4.49
CA ILE A 250 21.27 -23.41 3.38
C ILE A 250 20.89 -22.38 2.31
N ALA A 251 21.50 -22.53 1.14
CA ALA A 251 21.15 -21.76 -0.05
C ALA A 251 19.94 -22.38 -0.77
N LEU A 252 18.97 -21.59 -1.23
CA LEU A 252 17.85 -22.04 -2.06
C LEU A 252 18.37 -22.66 -3.36
N SER A 253 19.43 -22.09 -3.94
CA SER A 253 20.07 -22.67 -5.14
C SER A 253 20.64 -24.08 -4.91
N SER A 254 20.96 -24.47 -3.67
CA SER A 254 21.39 -25.85 -3.35
C SER A 254 20.28 -26.89 -3.56
N LEU A 255 19.02 -26.44 -3.71
CA LEU A 255 17.85 -27.27 -3.94
C LEU A 255 17.41 -27.32 -5.41
N ARG A 256 18.17 -26.71 -6.33
CA ARG A 256 17.90 -26.77 -7.77
C ARG A 256 17.79 -28.20 -8.28
N GLY A 257 17.03 -28.38 -9.35
CA GLY A 257 16.67 -29.70 -9.88
C GLY A 257 15.44 -30.33 -9.23
N LYS A 258 14.90 -29.74 -8.15
CA LYS A 258 13.64 -30.12 -7.52
C LYS A 258 12.57 -29.04 -7.72
N TYR A 259 11.31 -29.40 -7.53
CA TYR A 259 10.29 -28.40 -7.22
C TYR A 259 10.38 -28.05 -5.75
N VAL A 260 10.62 -26.78 -5.43
CA VAL A 260 10.84 -26.32 -4.06
C VAL A 260 9.72 -25.39 -3.65
N LEU A 261 8.95 -25.75 -2.63
CA LEU A 261 8.05 -24.81 -1.98
C LEU A 261 8.84 -24.00 -0.94
N VAL A 262 9.06 -22.72 -1.22
CA VAL A 262 9.54 -21.77 -0.22
C VAL A 262 8.33 -21.33 0.60
N ASP A 263 8.33 -21.65 1.89
CA ASP A 263 7.20 -21.38 2.81
C ASP A 263 7.63 -20.42 3.91
N PHE A 264 7.13 -19.18 3.85
CA PHE A 264 7.34 -18.19 4.89
C PHE A 264 6.31 -18.38 6.00
N TRP A 265 6.80 -18.73 7.19
CA TRP A 265 5.97 -19.12 8.33
C TRP A 265 6.59 -18.66 9.65
N ALA A 266 5.90 -18.90 10.77
CA ALA A 266 6.48 -18.73 12.10
C ALA A 266 5.71 -19.52 13.16
N ALA A 267 6.34 -19.80 14.29
CA ALA A 267 5.73 -20.51 15.42
C ALA A 267 4.48 -19.80 15.98
N TRP A 268 4.50 -18.46 15.98
CA TRP A 268 3.42 -17.60 16.46
C TRP A 268 2.29 -17.38 15.44
N CYS A 269 2.47 -17.80 14.19
CA CYS A 269 1.49 -17.63 13.12
C CYS A 269 0.43 -18.73 13.17
N LYS A 270 -0.70 -18.48 13.85
CA LYS A 270 -1.79 -19.46 13.96
C LYS A 270 -2.29 -20.00 12.59
N PRO A 271 -2.55 -19.17 11.56
CA PRO A 271 -2.97 -19.70 10.26
C PRO A 271 -1.90 -20.59 9.59
N CYS A 272 -0.61 -20.29 9.78
CA CYS A 272 0.48 -21.14 9.29
C CYS A 272 0.43 -22.52 9.98
N ARG A 273 0.34 -22.54 11.32
CA ARG A 273 0.25 -23.78 12.11
C ARG A 273 -0.97 -24.64 11.76
N GLN A 274 -2.10 -24.00 11.45
CA GLN A 274 -3.32 -24.69 11.00
C GLN A 274 -3.16 -25.34 9.63
N GLU A 275 -2.30 -24.78 8.78
CA GLU A 275 -2.03 -25.27 7.44
C GLU A 275 -0.97 -26.38 7.41
N ASN A 276 -0.02 -26.36 8.35
CA ASN A 276 1.10 -27.31 8.41
C ASN A 276 0.70 -28.80 8.23
N PRO A 277 -0.42 -29.32 8.79
CA PRO A 277 -0.86 -30.68 8.50
C PRO A 277 -1.09 -30.98 7.01
N ASN A 278 -1.62 -30.02 6.24
CA ASN A 278 -1.79 -30.16 4.79
C ASN A 278 -0.42 -30.21 4.09
N VAL A 279 0.49 -29.32 4.49
CA VAL A 279 1.86 -29.25 3.93
C VAL A 279 2.64 -30.54 4.21
N VAL A 280 2.52 -31.10 5.43
CA VAL A 280 3.11 -32.39 5.80
C VAL A 280 2.55 -33.53 4.94
N ALA A 281 1.24 -33.54 4.71
CA ALA A 281 0.60 -34.55 3.86
C ALA A 281 1.12 -34.48 2.42
N SER A 282 1.17 -33.28 1.81
CA SER A 282 1.71 -33.09 0.47
C SER A 282 3.20 -33.43 0.40
N TYR A 283 4.02 -33.01 1.37
CA TYR A 283 5.44 -33.35 1.41
C TYR A 283 5.66 -34.86 1.42
N ASN A 284 4.96 -35.59 2.30
CA ASN A 284 5.09 -37.05 2.37
C ASN A 284 4.66 -37.76 1.09
N ARG A 285 3.71 -37.19 0.33
CA ARG A 285 3.25 -37.76 -0.94
C ARG A 285 4.23 -37.53 -2.09
N TYR A 286 4.87 -36.36 -2.15
CA TYR A 286 5.64 -35.94 -3.34
C TYR A 286 7.15 -35.84 -3.13
N LYS A 287 7.69 -35.94 -1.90
CA LYS A 287 9.13 -35.75 -1.63
C LYS A 287 10.03 -36.69 -2.45
N ASP A 288 9.63 -37.95 -2.58
CA ASP A 288 10.38 -38.95 -3.34
C ASP A 288 10.23 -38.80 -4.87
N LYS A 289 9.32 -37.92 -5.31
CA LYS A 289 9.12 -37.56 -6.73
C LYS A 289 9.88 -36.28 -7.14
N GLY A 290 10.67 -35.70 -6.23
CA GLY A 290 11.43 -34.47 -6.50
C GLY A 290 10.77 -33.19 -6.00
N PHE A 291 9.82 -33.30 -5.06
CA PHE A 291 9.31 -32.16 -4.29
C PHE A 291 10.16 -31.92 -3.04
N GLU A 292 10.40 -30.66 -2.69
CA GLU A 292 11.14 -30.25 -1.51
C GLU A 292 10.48 -29.00 -0.90
N ILE A 293 10.72 -28.77 0.38
CA ILE A 293 10.25 -27.55 1.05
C ILE A 293 11.43 -26.87 1.73
N LEU A 294 11.52 -25.55 1.55
CA LEU A 294 12.39 -24.68 2.33
C LEU A 294 11.51 -23.79 3.21
N GLY A 295 11.39 -24.17 4.48
CA GLY A 295 10.68 -23.36 5.48
C GLY A 295 11.51 -22.17 5.90
N VAL A 296 11.05 -20.96 5.64
CA VAL A 296 11.70 -19.71 6.05
C VAL A 296 10.94 -19.16 7.26
N SER A 297 11.51 -19.33 8.45
CA SER A 297 10.87 -18.87 9.68
C SER A 297 11.13 -17.39 9.93
N LEU A 298 10.06 -16.66 10.27
CA LEU A 298 10.06 -15.28 10.76
C LEU A 298 9.88 -15.22 12.29
N ASP A 299 10.38 -16.23 13.02
CA ASP A 299 10.43 -16.21 14.48
C ASP A 299 11.47 -15.20 15.00
N ARG A 300 11.39 -14.89 16.29
CA ARG A 300 12.38 -14.05 17.01
C ARG A 300 13.33 -14.85 17.89
N THR A 301 12.96 -16.08 18.24
CA THR A 301 13.73 -16.93 19.13
C THR A 301 13.86 -18.32 18.54
N LYS A 302 15.07 -18.88 18.64
CA LYS A 302 15.38 -20.22 18.16
C LYS A 302 14.52 -21.28 18.84
N ASP A 303 14.34 -21.20 20.15
CA ASP A 303 13.60 -22.20 20.92
C ASP A 303 12.13 -22.33 20.47
N ALA A 304 11.46 -21.20 20.22
CA ALA A 304 10.07 -21.21 19.74
C ALA A 304 9.97 -21.83 18.34
N TRP A 305 10.91 -21.47 17.46
CA TRP A 305 11.01 -22.01 16.11
C TRP A 305 11.23 -23.53 16.12
N LEU A 306 12.23 -24.01 16.87
CA LEU A 306 12.53 -25.44 16.96
C LEU A 306 11.38 -26.23 17.59
N LYS A 307 10.79 -25.69 18.65
CA LYS A 307 9.62 -26.32 19.28
C LYS A 307 8.46 -26.46 18.29
N ALA A 308 8.20 -25.44 17.47
CA ALA A 308 7.14 -25.51 16.48
C ALA A 308 7.43 -26.50 15.36
N ILE A 309 8.69 -26.62 14.91
CA ILE A 309 9.12 -27.65 13.96
C ILE A 309 8.80 -29.05 14.50
N GLU A 310 9.16 -29.30 15.76
CA GLU A 310 8.93 -30.58 16.42
C GLU A 310 7.44 -30.86 16.63
N ASP A 311 6.71 -29.91 17.22
CA ASP A 311 5.28 -30.04 17.55
C ASP A 311 4.42 -30.33 16.30
N ASP A 312 4.81 -29.79 15.13
CA ASP A 312 4.07 -29.97 13.87
C ASP A 312 4.66 -31.04 12.94
N GLY A 313 5.78 -31.67 13.30
CA GLY A 313 6.42 -32.70 12.47
C GLY A 313 6.97 -32.19 11.14
N LEU A 314 7.53 -30.99 11.12
CA LEU A 314 8.03 -30.33 9.90
C LEU A 314 9.42 -30.86 9.50
N THR A 315 9.46 -32.01 8.83
CA THR A 315 10.71 -32.77 8.57
C THR A 315 11.58 -32.29 7.40
N TRP A 316 11.19 -31.22 6.71
CA TRP A 316 11.95 -30.63 5.61
C TRP A 316 13.01 -29.63 6.09
N LYS A 317 13.72 -28.99 5.16
CA LYS A 317 14.77 -28.02 5.48
C LYS A 317 14.16 -26.71 5.98
N HIS A 318 14.67 -26.19 7.10
CA HIS A 318 14.25 -24.90 7.64
C HIS A 318 15.44 -23.95 7.75
N VAL A 319 15.16 -22.65 7.56
CA VAL A 319 16.12 -21.57 7.75
C VAL A 319 15.48 -20.37 8.44
N SER A 320 16.29 -19.59 9.16
CA SER A 320 15.87 -18.32 9.76
C SER A 320 17.07 -17.45 10.14
N ASP A 321 16.92 -16.13 10.04
CA ASP A 321 17.82 -15.16 10.67
C ASP A 321 17.29 -14.62 12.01
N LEU A 322 16.13 -15.11 12.47
CA LEU A 322 15.43 -14.71 13.69
C LEU A 322 15.08 -13.22 13.79
N LYS A 323 14.97 -12.52 12.64
CA LYS A 323 14.72 -11.07 12.59
C LYS A 323 13.26 -10.69 12.40
N TYR A 324 12.31 -11.62 12.53
CA TYR A 324 10.90 -11.34 12.25
C TYR A 324 10.73 -10.83 10.80
N PHE A 325 9.82 -9.89 10.54
CA PHE A 325 9.70 -9.24 9.22
C PHE A 325 10.91 -8.39 8.79
N ASN A 326 11.89 -8.15 9.67
CA ASN A 326 13.17 -7.52 9.28
C ASN A 326 14.17 -8.55 8.69
N SER A 327 13.72 -9.76 8.38
CA SER A 327 14.53 -10.77 7.72
C SER A 327 14.97 -10.33 6.33
N GLU A 328 16.19 -10.67 5.95
CA GLU A 328 16.69 -10.41 4.58
C GLU A 328 15.83 -11.13 3.53
N ALA A 329 15.42 -12.36 3.82
CA ALA A 329 14.54 -13.11 2.93
C ALA A 329 13.14 -12.49 2.86
N ALA A 330 12.59 -12.02 3.98
CA ALA A 330 11.29 -11.33 4.00
C ALA A 330 11.32 -10.04 3.17
N ALA A 331 12.38 -9.24 3.31
CA ALA A 331 12.56 -8.03 2.51
C ALA A 331 12.70 -8.34 1.01
N THR A 332 13.56 -9.32 0.67
CA THR A 332 13.82 -9.73 -0.73
C THR A 332 12.57 -10.26 -1.43
N TYR A 333 11.73 -11.01 -0.72
CA TYR A 333 10.48 -11.57 -1.24
C TYR A 333 9.25 -10.71 -0.94
N GLN A 334 9.44 -9.49 -0.42
CA GLN A 334 8.39 -8.53 -0.07
C GLN A 334 7.28 -9.10 0.84
N ILE A 335 7.67 -9.92 1.82
CA ILE A 335 6.77 -10.59 2.74
C ILE A 335 6.35 -9.63 3.85
N ASN A 336 5.13 -9.10 3.74
CA ASN A 336 4.52 -8.24 4.76
C ASN A 336 3.47 -8.96 5.62
N ALA A 337 3.10 -10.19 5.24
CA ALA A 337 2.18 -11.05 5.95
C ALA A 337 2.56 -12.52 5.73
N ILE A 338 2.25 -13.36 6.72
CA ILE A 338 2.39 -14.82 6.62
C ILE A 338 1.08 -15.49 7.03
N PRO A 339 0.74 -16.66 6.47
CA PRO A 339 1.56 -17.49 5.58
C PRO A 339 1.74 -16.93 4.16
N ALA A 340 2.90 -17.15 3.54
CA ALA A 340 3.15 -16.83 2.13
C ALA A 340 4.01 -17.93 1.48
N THR A 341 3.74 -18.35 0.24
CA THR A 341 4.59 -19.33 -0.47
C THR A 341 4.96 -18.91 -1.86
N TYR A 342 6.10 -19.44 -2.30
CA TYR A 342 6.54 -19.46 -3.68
C TYR A 342 6.88 -20.92 -4.03
N LEU A 343 6.22 -21.47 -5.05
CA LEU A 343 6.63 -22.74 -5.64
C LEU A 343 7.66 -22.42 -6.72
N ILE A 344 8.85 -22.99 -6.57
CA ILE A 344 9.99 -22.79 -7.46
C ILE A 344 10.18 -24.07 -8.27
N GLY A 345 10.35 -23.94 -9.58
CA GLY A 345 10.62 -25.04 -10.49
C GLY A 345 12.08 -25.51 -10.45
N PRO A 346 12.39 -26.67 -11.06
CA PRO A 346 13.74 -27.23 -11.11
C PRO A 346 14.80 -26.31 -11.72
N ASP A 347 14.40 -25.40 -12.61
CA ASP A 347 15.28 -24.41 -13.25
C ASP A 347 15.53 -23.17 -12.39
N GLY A 348 14.88 -23.06 -11.23
CA GLY A 348 14.96 -21.95 -10.29
C GLY A 348 13.89 -20.86 -10.49
N LYS A 349 12.97 -21.01 -11.45
CA LYS A 349 11.92 -20.01 -11.69
C LYS A 349 10.73 -20.19 -10.76
N ILE A 350 10.08 -19.09 -10.38
CA ILE A 350 8.80 -19.11 -9.68
C ILE A 350 7.73 -19.67 -10.62
N VAL A 351 7.08 -20.76 -10.26
CA VAL A 351 6.01 -21.38 -11.06
C VAL A 351 4.62 -21.10 -10.52
N ALA A 352 4.50 -20.80 -9.22
CA ALA A 352 3.26 -20.40 -8.58
C ALA A 352 3.54 -19.68 -7.25
N LYS A 353 2.54 -18.96 -6.74
CA LYS A 353 2.59 -18.22 -5.48
C LYS A 353 1.36 -18.48 -4.64
N ASN A 354 1.48 -18.25 -3.33
CA ASN A 354 0.37 -18.28 -2.36
C ASN A 354 -0.46 -19.57 -2.39
N LEU A 355 0.17 -20.68 -2.77
CA LEU A 355 -0.45 -22.01 -2.78
C LEU A 355 -0.63 -22.52 -1.35
N ARG A 356 -1.84 -22.95 -1.03
CA ARG A 356 -2.26 -23.49 0.27
C ARG A 356 -3.42 -24.48 0.12
N GLY A 357 -3.54 -25.43 1.04
CA GLY A 357 -4.58 -26.44 1.10
C GLY A 357 -4.79 -27.12 -0.25
N GLU A 358 -6.04 -27.12 -0.71
CA GLU A 358 -6.42 -27.75 -1.98
C GLU A 358 -5.70 -27.15 -3.20
N SER A 359 -5.37 -25.85 -3.19
CA SER A 359 -4.67 -25.22 -4.32
C SER A 359 -3.23 -25.73 -4.46
N LEU A 360 -2.55 -25.99 -3.33
CA LEU A 360 -1.22 -26.60 -3.33
C LEU A 360 -1.29 -28.04 -3.83
N GLU A 361 -2.21 -28.83 -3.28
CA GLU A 361 -2.37 -30.23 -3.67
C GLU A 361 -2.69 -30.37 -5.16
N ARG A 362 -3.63 -29.57 -5.68
CA ARG A 362 -4.00 -29.57 -7.09
C ARG A 362 -2.81 -29.22 -7.99
N LYS A 363 -1.97 -28.26 -7.59
CA LYS A 363 -0.79 -27.89 -8.37
C LYS A 363 0.27 -28.99 -8.34
N LEU A 364 0.47 -29.66 -7.21
CA LEU A 364 1.42 -30.76 -7.11
C LEU A 364 0.95 -32.00 -7.88
N GLU A 365 -0.35 -32.30 -7.86
CA GLU A 365 -0.94 -33.36 -8.69
C GLU A 365 -0.78 -33.05 -10.20
N GLU A 366 -0.97 -31.79 -10.62
CA GLU A 366 -0.70 -31.36 -12.01
C GLU A 366 0.76 -31.63 -12.43
N ILE A 367 1.71 -31.53 -11.49
CA ILE A 367 3.15 -31.67 -11.75
C ILE A 367 3.61 -33.14 -11.66
N PHE A 368 3.07 -33.92 -10.73
CA PHE A 368 3.59 -35.24 -10.32
C PHE A 368 2.59 -36.40 -10.41
N GLY A 369 1.34 -36.11 -10.76
CA GLY A 369 0.22 -37.06 -10.87
C GLY A 369 0.28 -37.96 -12.09
#